data_AF-A0A7C6HLR2-F1
#
_entry.id   AF-A0A7C6HLR2-F1
#
_cell.length_a   1.000
_cell.length_b   1.000
_cell.length_c   1.000
_cell.angle_alpha   90.00
_cell.angle_beta   90.00
_cell.angle_gamma   90.00
#
_symmetry.space_group_name_H-M   'P 1'
#
loop_
_entity.id
_entity.type
_entity.pdbx_description
1 polymer ?
#
loop_
_entity_poly.entity_id
_entity_poly.type
_entity_poly.pdbx_seq_one_letter_code
_entity_poly.pdbx_strand_id
1 'polypeptide(L)' 'MYEDRLYVYRGKKSGEHESDTVFDGSIESEIASTKTPFKNNQSNFGKGYDFIVNEEEKTIEVYLGDGKWWLLSIP' A
#
# COMPACT_ATOMS: atom_id res chain seq x y z
N MET A 1 3.72 6.22 -1.88
CA MET A 1 4.84 6.83 -1.13
C MET A 1 4.36 7.02 0.29
N TYR A 2 5.18 6.63 1.25
CA TYR A 2 4.85 6.65 2.68
C TYR A 2 6.14 7.00 3.45
N GLU A 3 6.05 7.90 4.42
CA GLU A 3 7.21 8.47 5.14
C GLU A 3 8.41 8.81 4.24
N ASP A 4 8.14 9.52 3.14
CA ASP A 4 9.12 9.96 2.15
C ASP A 4 9.88 8.83 1.43
N ARG A 5 9.40 7.58 1.56
CA ARG A 5 9.93 6.39 0.88
C ARG A 5 9.02 5.95 -0.24
N LEU A 6 9.63 5.55 -1.36
CA LEU A 6 8.93 4.96 -2.50
C LEU A 6 8.85 3.44 -2.32
N TYR A 7 7.64 2.93 -2.14
CA TYR A 7 7.34 1.51 -2.14
C TYR A 7 6.85 1.08 -3.52
N VAL A 8 7.40 -0.02 -4.03
CA VAL A 8 7.15 -0.55 -5.36
C VAL A 8 6.50 -1.92 -5.25
N TYR A 9 5.53 -2.17 -6.12
CA TYR A 9 4.82 -3.44 -6.20
C TYR A 9 5.77 -4.64 -6.39
N ARG A 10 5.62 -5.66 -5.53
CA ARG A 10 6.39 -6.92 -5.59
C ARG A 10 5.52 -8.13 -5.86
N GLY A 11 4.26 -8.12 -5.45
CA GLY A 11 3.39 -9.26 -5.67
C GLY A 11 2.00 -9.12 -5.06
N LYS A 12 1.24 -10.22 -5.17
CA LYS A 12 -0.09 -10.35 -4.55
C LYS A 12 -0.02 -11.37 -3.44
N LYS A 13 -0.79 -11.12 -2.38
CA LYS A 13 -1.03 -12.05 -1.29
C LYS A 13 -2.54 -12.27 -1.18
N SER A 14 -2.90 -13.49 -0.83
CA SER A 14 -4.25 -13.88 -0.47
C SER A 14 -4.23 -14.22 1.01
N GLY A 15 -5.10 -13.59 1.78
CA GLY A 15 -5.17 -13.79 3.22
C GLY A 15 -6.48 -13.24 3.74
N GLU A 16 -7.13 -13.97 4.64
CA GLU A 16 -8.39 -13.52 5.23
C GLU A 16 -8.19 -12.15 5.88
N HIS A 17 -9.12 -11.24 5.61
CA HIS A 17 -9.21 -9.99 6.33
C HIS A 17 -9.94 -10.28 7.63
N GLU A 18 -9.22 -10.30 8.75
CA GLU A 18 -9.86 -10.38 10.06
C GLU A 18 -10.57 -9.06 10.33
N SER A 19 -11.81 -9.10 10.81
CA SER A 19 -12.61 -7.90 11.14
C SER A 19 -11.92 -6.93 12.09
N ASP A 20 -10.91 -7.42 12.83
CA ASP A 20 -10.15 -6.66 13.82
C ASP A 20 -8.81 -6.13 13.27
N THR A 21 -8.59 -6.19 11.95
CA THR A 21 -7.38 -5.66 11.31
C THR A 21 -7.27 -4.15 11.55
N VAL A 22 -6.19 -3.73 12.18
CA VAL A 22 -5.85 -2.32 12.36
C VAL A 22 -4.95 -1.87 11.22
N PHE A 23 -5.38 -0.84 10.48
CA PHE A 23 -4.60 -0.25 9.41
C PHE A 23 -3.73 0.90 9.92
N ASP A 24 -2.51 1.01 9.39
CA ASP A 24 -1.58 2.09 9.72
C ASP A 24 -1.89 3.37 8.95
N GLY A 25 -2.54 3.24 7.79
CA GLY A 25 -2.93 4.38 6.98
C GLY A 25 -3.78 4.00 5.77
N SER A 26 -4.10 5.03 4.98
CA SER A 26 -4.86 4.88 3.74
C SER A 26 -4.26 5.72 2.62
N ILE A 27 -4.48 5.29 1.37
CA ILE A 27 -4.04 6.04 0.19
C ILE A 27 -5.03 7.16 -0.07
N GLU A 28 -4.66 8.37 0.32
CA GLU A 28 -5.51 9.56 0.25
C GLU A 28 -5.56 10.20 -1.15
N SER A 29 -4.55 9.95 -1.98
CA SER A 29 -4.47 10.57 -3.30
C SER A 29 -3.83 9.70 -4.36
N GLU A 30 -4.11 10.03 -5.61
CA GLU A 30 -3.60 9.30 -6.76
C GLU A 30 -2.87 10.24 -7.74
N ILE A 31 -2.03 9.64 -8.56
CA ILE A 31 -1.39 10.26 -9.72
C ILE A 31 -1.52 9.31 -10.92
N ALA A 32 -1.30 9.84 -12.13
CA ALA A 32 -1.26 9.02 -13.34
C ALA A 32 -0.35 7.80 -13.17
N SER A 33 -0.79 6.65 -13.67
CA SER A 33 -0.07 5.37 -13.53
C SER A 33 1.36 5.37 -14.07
N THR A 34 1.63 6.23 -15.06
CA THR A 34 2.95 6.44 -15.66
C THR A 34 3.88 7.35 -14.86
N LYS A 35 3.40 7.96 -13.78
CA LYS A 35 4.17 8.88 -12.93
C LYS A 35 4.54 8.24 -11.60
N THR A 36 5.67 8.67 -11.06
CA THR A 36 6.11 8.30 -9.71
C THR A 36 5.40 9.17 -8.68
N PRO A 37 4.79 8.58 -7.64
CA PRO A 37 4.26 9.34 -6.51
C PRO A 37 5.35 10.19 -5.85
N PHE A 38 5.02 11.43 -5.48
CA PHE A 38 5.99 12.41 -4.97
C PHE A 38 5.60 13.02 -3.61
N LYS A 39 4.50 12.57 -3.03
CA LYS A 39 4.06 12.96 -1.68
C LYS A 39 3.54 11.74 -0.92
N ASN A 40 3.54 11.82 0.40
CA ASN A 40 3.02 10.76 1.26
C ASN A 40 1.53 10.50 1.01
N ASN A 41 1.13 9.24 1.22
CA ASN A 41 -0.22 8.71 0.99
C ASN A 41 -0.71 8.93 -0.46
N GLN A 42 0.22 9.06 -1.42
CA GLN A 42 -0.07 9.07 -2.85
C GLN A 42 0.37 7.76 -3.51
N SER A 43 -0.46 7.26 -4.43
CA SER A 43 -0.15 6.11 -5.27
C SER A 43 -0.35 6.43 -6.77
N ASN A 44 0.18 5.57 -7.63
CA ASN A 44 -0.08 5.59 -9.07
C ASN A 44 -1.00 4.43 -9.51
N PHE A 45 -1.69 3.79 -8.56
CA PHE A 45 -2.54 2.62 -8.79
C PHE A 45 -3.97 2.79 -8.22
N GLY A 46 -4.29 3.98 -7.74
CA GLY A 46 -5.60 4.35 -7.21
C GLY A 46 -5.57 4.73 -5.73
N LYS A 47 -6.62 5.39 -5.28
CA LYS A 47 -6.81 5.88 -3.90
C LYS A 47 -7.94 5.15 -3.17
N GLY A 48 -8.05 5.36 -1.86
CA GLY A 48 -9.08 4.76 -1.01
C GLY A 48 -8.77 3.33 -0.58
N TYR A 49 -7.52 2.89 -0.71
CA TYR A 49 -7.06 1.61 -0.19
C TYR A 49 -6.36 1.81 1.14
N ASP A 50 -6.72 0.99 2.12
CA ASP A 50 -6.04 0.94 3.40
C ASP A 50 -4.79 0.07 3.31
N PHE A 51 -3.81 0.32 4.19
CA PHE A 51 -2.56 -0.42 4.19
C PHE A 51 -1.99 -0.64 5.58
N ILE A 52 -1.13 -1.65 5.69
CA ILE A 52 -0.35 -2.00 6.88
C ILE A 52 1.13 -1.89 6.52
N VAL A 53 1.92 -1.38 7.43
CA VAL A 53 3.35 -1.16 7.28
C VAL A 53 4.11 -2.17 8.14
N ASN A 54 5.04 -2.88 7.53
CA ASN A 54 6.04 -3.66 8.26
C ASN A 54 7.38 -2.92 8.18
N GLU A 55 7.74 -2.20 9.23
CA GLU A 55 9.00 -1.44 9.30
C GLU A 55 10.24 -2.35 9.32
N GLU A 56 10.16 -3.56 9.88
CA GLU A 56 11.29 -4.50 9.93
C GLU A 56 11.62 -5.03 8.53
N GLU A 57 10.60 -5.47 7.80
CA GLU A 57 10.76 -6.00 6.43
C GLU A 57 10.78 -4.89 5.37
N LYS A 58 10.50 -3.64 5.75
CA LYS A 58 10.35 -2.48 4.85
C LYS A 58 9.34 -2.75 3.74
N THR A 59 8.20 -3.32 4.12
CA THR A 59 7.09 -3.65 3.22
C THR A 59 5.82 -2.91 3.60
N ILE A 60 4.94 -2.75 2.62
CA ILE A 60 3.58 -2.27 2.80
C ILE A 60 2.63 -3.28 2.18
N GLU A 61 1.64 -3.73 2.95
CA GLU A 61 0.54 -4.55 2.48
C GLU A 61 -0.70 -3.67 2.24
N VAL A 62 -1.10 -3.51 0.98
CA VAL A 62 -2.28 -2.70 0.60
C VAL A 62 -3.49 -3.61 0.42
N TYR A 63 -4.59 -3.32 1.11
CA TYR A 63 -5.82 -4.09 1.04
C TYR A 63 -6.68 -3.68 -0.15
N LEU A 64 -7.08 -4.66 -0.97
CA LEU A 64 -7.90 -4.44 -2.17
C LEU A 64 -9.37 -4.84 -1.97
N GLY A 65 -9.73 -5.35 -0.79
CA GLY A 65 -11.01 -6.01 -0.55
C GLY A 65 -10.96 -7.52 -0.78
N ASP A 66 -11.95 -8.22 -0.23
CA ASP A 66 -12.15 -9.68 -0.38
C ASP A 66 -10.92 -10.54 -0.02
N GLY A 67 -10.17 -10.15 1.01
CA GLY A 67 -8.95 -10.87 1.41
C GLY A 67 -7.81 -10.82 0.39
N LYS A 68 -7.84 -9.85 -0.54
CA LYS A 68 -6.79 -9.64 -1.55
C LYS A 68 -5.89 -8.50 -1.12
N TRP A 69 -4.59 -8.74 -1.24
CA TRP A 69 -3.56 -7.79 -0.81
C TRP A 69 -2.51 -7.62 -1.90
N TRP A 70 -1.96 -6.41 -1.99
CA TRP A 70 -0.71 -6.15 -2.71
C TRP A 70 0.43 -5.99 -1.72
N LEU A 71 1.55 -6.65 -2.02
CA LEU A 71 2.79 -6.47 -1.30
C LEU A 71 3.67 -5.49 -2.08
N LEU A 72 4.06 -4.41 -1.41
CA LEU A 72 5.01 -3.44 -1.90
C LEU A 72 6.25 -3.44 -1.00
N SER A 73 7.41 -3.16 -1.56
CA SER A 73 8.64 -3.01 -0.79
C SER A 73 9.48 -1.86 -1.34
N ILE A 74 10.46 -1.43 -0.57
CA ILE A 74 11.51 -0.54 -1.08
C ILE A 74 12.29 -1.28 -2.20
N PRO A 75 12.75 -0.56 -3.25
CA PRO A 75 13.56 -1.10 -4.34
C PRO A 75 14.76 -1.94 -3.91
#